data_AF-A0A358ATE7-F1
#
_entry.id   AF-A0A358ATE7-F1
#
_cell.length_a   1.000
_cell.length_b   1.000
_cell.length_c   1.000
_cell.angle_alpha   90.00
_cell.angle_beta   90.00
_cell.angle_gamma   90.00
#
_symmetry.space_group_name_H-M   'P 1'
#
loop_
_entity.id
_entity.type
_entity.pdbx_description
1 polymer ?
#
loop_
_entity_poly.entity_id
_entity_poly.type
_entity_poly.pdbx_seq_one_letter_code
_entity_poly.pdbx_strand_id
1 'polypeptide(L)'
;MILPVHQDTFNLCPSLVYSVARSITDGKSQHGFIEVQNRYEQLEDFCALDPQLGSVALFSVEGEILYPQGAAGQDLSFLQGLYATIESENKPAGVFTEKGQVVSYQRSEYSGWLTVLYNSTTAIVPFGFQFIAVAVLLFLALTLGTLVVLRYLTNRLTAPLVNLNKALSEVSLDNLSLALPDSGDTVEIQNINKSFQMMFSQLRVAIAHSVQSRANEERANYLALQSQLNPHTIYNTIGMIESVSYMHGGEVVAKLCRQFSQMLRYISDYSERQYIVRDELQYLQNYTALIERRYDGKLGVEITVEESLLQKAISAPPLQRIT
;
A
#
# COMPACT_ATOMS: atom_id res chain seq x y z
N MET A 1 7.11 43.95 72.91
CA MET A 1 6.92 44.61 71.61
C MET A 1 8.13 44.30 70.75
N ILE A 2 7.91 43.88 69.51
CA ILE A 2 8.99 43.74 68.54
C ILE A 2 9.10 45.09 67.85
N LEU A 3 10.29 45.69 67.89
CA LEU A 3 10.58 46.95 67.23
C LEU A 3 11.03 46.65 65.78
N PRO A 4 10.60 47.47 64.81
CA PRO A 4 11.06 47.35 63.43
C PRO A 4 12.57 47.60 63.33
N VAL A 5 13.13 47.37 62.15
CA VAL A 5 14.56 47.56 61.90
C VAL A 5 14.91 49.03 62.15
N HIS A 6 15.85 49.27 63.06
CA HIS A 6 16.32 50.61 63.40
C HIS A 6 17.85 50.61 63.53
N GLN A 7 18.41 51.81 63.56
CA GLN A 7 19.84 51.96 63.80
C GLN A 7 20.15 51.67 65.27
N ASP A 8 21.17 50.85 65.50
CA ASP A 8 21.74 50.66 66.81
C ASP A 8 22.22 52.01 67.37
N THR A 9 21.55 52.48 68.42
CA THR A 9 21.85 53.73 69.13
C THR A 9 22.72 53.51 70.37
N PHE A 10 23.05 52.26 70.71
CA PHE A 10 23.84 51.89 71.87
C PHE A 10 25.33 51.69 71.53
N ASN A 11 25.66 51.32 70.29
CA ASN A 11 27.04 51.18 69.83
C ASN A 11 27.57 52.41 69.06
N LEU A 12 28.88 52.63 69.13
CA LEU A 12 29.61 53.72 68.45
C LEU A 12 29.58 53.60 66.90
N CYS A 13 29.30 52.40 66.38
CA CYS A 13 29.12 52.16 64.95
C CYS A 13 27.66 51.76 64.69
N PRO A 14 26.86 52.60 64.01
CA PRO A 14 25.45 52.29 63.76
C PRO A 14 25.35 51.10 62.80
N SER A 15 24.78 50.00 63.29
CA SER A 15 24.40 48.84 62.48
C SER A 15 22.88 48.69 62.48
N LEU A 16 22.31 48.11 61.42
CA LEU A 16 20.88 47.85 61.37
C LEU A 16 20.58 46.66 62.30
N VAL A 17 19.65 46.86 63.23
CA VAL A 17 19.22 45.85 64.20
C VAL A 17 17.70 45.78 64.25
N TYR A 18 17.16 44.61 64.56
CA TYR A 18 15.78 44.47 65.00
C TYR A 18 15.78 44.06 66.46
N SER A 19 14.86 44.63 67.24
CA SER A 19 14.90 44.46 68.69
C SER A 19 13.60 43.96 69.27
N VAL A 20 13.71 43.20 70.36
CA VAL A 20 12.57 42.81 71.17
C VAL A 20 12.65 43.55 72.49
N ALA A 21 11.69 44.46 72.71
CA ALA A 21 11.57 45.22 73.94
C ALA A 21 10.48 44.63 74.85
N ARG A 22 10.80 44.37 76.12
CA ARG A 22 9.82 43.94 77.12
C ARG A 22 9.89 44.84 78.35
N SER A 23 8.75 45.31 78.82
CA SER A 23 8.67 46.08 80.06
C SER A 23 8.96 45.20 81.27
N ILE A 24 9.81 45.66 82.18
CA ILE A 24 9.97 45.05 83.50
C ILE A 24 8.96 45.69 84.45
N THR A 25 8.08 44.87 85.02
CA THR A 25 7.03 45.29 85.95
C THR A 25 7.06 44.43 87.19
N ASP A 26 6.99 45.05 88.37
CA ASP A 26 6.84 44.36 89.67
C ASP A 26 5.36 44.20 90.06
N GLY A 27 4.49 43.98 89.06
CA GLY A 27 3.04 43.83 89.22
C GLY A 27 2.24 45.09 89.56
N LYS A 28 2.85 46.14 90.14
CA LYS A 28 2.15 47.40 90.50
C LYS A 28 2.67 48.66 89.79
N SER A 29 3.94 48.67 89.38
CA SER A 29 4.58 49.80 88.71
C SER A 29 5.60 49.31 87.68
N GLN A 30 5.73 50.06 86.59
CA GLN A 30 6.66 49.76 85.51
C GLN A 30 8.01 50.42 85.80
N HIS A 31 9.08 49.63 85.85
CA HIS A 31 10.41 50.09 86.28
C HIS A 31 11.37 50.34 85.11
N GLY A 32 11.07 49.83 83.92
CA GLY A 32 11.88 50.06 82.73
C GLY A 32 11.55 49.09 81.60
N PHE A 33 12.42 49.04 80.60
CA PHE A 33 12.34 48.11 79.48
C PHE A 33 13.69 47.38 79.32
N ILE A 34 13.63 46.09 79.01
CA ILE A 34 14.78 45.34 78.48
C ILE A 34 14.59 45.29 76.97
N GLU A 35 15.60 45.75 76.24
CA GLU A 35 15.68 45.61 74.80
C GLU A 35 16.78 44.59 74.46
N VAL A 36 16.43 43.59 73.65
CA VAL A 36 17.39 42.64 73.08
C VAL A 36 17.49 42.91 71.59
N GLN A 37 18.67 43.36 71.15
CA GLN A 37 18.94 43.71 69.75
C GLN A 37 19.60 42.53 69.02
N ASN A 38 19.09 42.20 67.84
CA ASN A 38 19.67 41.20 66.93
C ASN A 38 20.12 41.88 65.64
N ARG A 39 21.21 41.39 65.05
CA ARG A 39 21.79 41.98 63.84
C ARG A 39 20.94 41.67 62.62
N TYR A 40 20.81 42.65 61.74
CA TYR A 40 20.09 42.51 60.47
C TYR A 40 20.69 41.42 59.56
N GLU A 41 22.02 41.22 59.59
CA GLU A 41 22.73 40.18 58.83
C GLU A 41 22.17 38.77 59.08
N GLN A 42 21.69 38.49 60.30
CA GLN A 42 21.08 37.19 60.61
C GLN A 42 19.79 36.97 59.83
N LEU A 43 19.04 38.06 59.58
CA LEU A 43 17.79 38.03 58.84
C LEU A 43 18.06 37.87 57.33
N GLU A 44 19.16 38.46 56.83
CA GLU A 44 19.67 38.21 55.47
C GLU A 44 19.97 36.72 55.26
N ASP A 45 20.69 36.08 56.18
CA ASP A 45 21.02 34.65 56.08
C ASP A 45 19.77 33.75 56.08
N PHE A 46 18.77 34.07 56.91
CA PHE A 46 17.52 33.30 56.95
C PHE A 46 16.65 33.48 55.71
N CYS A 47 16.67 34.68 55.11
CA CYS A 47 15.80 35.00 53.99
C CYS A 47 16.49 34.81 52.63
N ALA A 48 17.80 34.58 52.62
CA ALA A 48 18.60 34.32 51.43
C ALA A 48 18.14 33.07 50.68
N LEU A 49 17.24 33.29 49.72
CA LEU A 49 16.85 32.30 48.74
C LEU A 49 17.68 32.45 47.46
N ASP A 50 17.81 31.34 46.73
CA ASP A 50 18.34 31.36 45.37
C ASP A 50 17.51 32.36 44.53
N PRO A 51 18.14 33.33 43.86
CA PRO A 51 17.44 34.28 42.99
C PRO A 51 16.52 33.61 41.94
N GLN A 52 16.74 32.33 41.61
CA GLN A 52 15.89 31.56 40.69
C GLN A 52 14.59 31.04 41.33
N LEU A 53 14.57 30.85 42.65
CA LEU A 53 13.41 30.36 43.41
C LEU A 53 12.38 31.47 43.69
N GLY A 54 12.82 32.73 43.71
CA GLY A 54 11.97 33.89 43.93
C GLY A 54 12.66 34.92 44.82
N SER A 55 11.92 35.98 45.14
CA SER A 55 12.36 37.03 46.05
C SER A 55 11.45 37.08 47.27
N VAL A 56 12.02 37.35 48.44
CA VAL A 56 11.30 37.39 49.72
C VAL A 56 11.25 38.80 50.25
N ALA A 57 10.04 39.23 50.61
CA ALA A 57 9.79 40.44 51.36
C ALA A 57 9.19 40.10 52.73
N LEU A 58 9.67 40.77 53.78
CA LEU A 58 9.08 40.70 55.11
C LEU A 58 8.46 42.05 55.48
N PHE A 59 7.25 42.00 56.01
CA PHE A 59 6.52 43.17 56.49
C PHE A 59 6.22 43.06 57.99
N SER A 60 6.30 44.21 58.66
CA SER A 60 5.84 44.41 60.04
C SER A 60 4.31 44.37 60.13
N VAL A 61 3.78 44.27 61.35
CA VAL A 61 2.34 44.35 61.65
C VAL A 61 1.74 45.69 61.21
N GLU A 62 2.55 46.73 61.18
CA GLU A 62 2.17 48.10 60.80
C GLU A 62 2.34 48.36 59.28
N GLY A 63 2.76 47.36 58.51
CA GLY A 63 2.97 47.47 57.06
C GLY A 63 4.32 48.04 56.63
N GLU A 64 5.25 48.28 57.57
CA GLU A 64 6.62 48.65 57.26
C GLU A 64 7.42 47.47 56.69
N ILE A 65 8.24 47.72 55.68
CA ILE A 65 9.08 46.70 55.05
C ILE A 65 10.31 46.47 55.92
N LEU A 66 10.38 45.30 56.55
CA LEU A 66 11.52 44.89 57.39
C LEU A 66 12.66 44.37 56.52
N TYR A 67 12.36 43.66 55.44
CA TYR A 67 13.35 43.06 54.58
C TYR A 67 12.92 43.09 53.12
N PRO A 68 13.66 43.80 52.25
CA PRO A 68 13.35 43.87 50.83
C PRO A 68 14.39 43.10 49.98
N GLN A 69 14.49 41.78 50.12
CA GLN A 69 15.37 41.02 49.22
C GLN A 69 14.77 40.88 47.84
N GLY A 70 15.59 41.19 46.83
CA GLY A 70 15.15 41.27 45.43
C GLY A 70 14.50 42.60 45.05
N ALA A 71 14.24 43.51 46.00
CA ALA A 71 13.72 44.85 45.69
C ALA A 71 14.78 45.83 45.17
N ALA A 72 16.00 45.36 44.88
CA ALA A 72 17.08 46.17 44.33
C ALA A 72 16.74 46.80 42.95
N GLY A 73 15.59 46.46 42.36
CA GLY A 73 15.08 47.07 41.12
C GLY A 73 13.57 47.07 40.94
N GLN A 74 12.76 46.77 41.97
CA GLN A 74 11.29 46.88 41.91
C GLN A 74 10.81 48.03 42.80
N ASP A 75 9.88 48.84 42.29
CA ASP A 75 9.32 49.96 43.03
C ASP A 75 8.79 49.51 44.39
N LEU A 76 9.20 50.20 45.47
CA LEU A 76 8.64 50.05 46.82
C LEU A 76 7.09 50.12 46.84
N SER A 77 6.49 50.77 45.83
CA SER A 77 5.05 50.84 45.61
C SER A 77 4.42 49.48 45.27
N PHE A 78 5.14 48.57 44.61
CA PHE A 78 4.66 47.22 44.32
C PHE A 78 4.54 46.39 45.60
N LEU A 79 5.58 46.40 46.44
CA LEU A 79 5.57 45.71 47.74
C LEU A 79 4.48 46.25 48.68
N GLN A 80 4.28 47.57 48.71
CA GLN A 80 3.18 48.19 49.47
C GLN A 80 1.80 47.81 48.90
N GLY A 81 1.67 47.71 47.57
CA GLY A 81 0.46 47.21 46.91
C GLY A 81 0.15 45.76 47.29
N LEU A 82 1.15 44.88 47.31
CA LEU A 82 0.99 43.49 47.74
C LEU A 82 0.52 43.40 49.20
N TYR A 83 1.12 44.20 50.10
CA TYR A 83 0.69 44.26 51.49
C TYR A 83 -0.78 44.66 51.64
N ALA A 84 -1.22 45.70 50.92
CA ALA A 84 -2.61 46.16 50.95
C ALA A 84 -3.59 45.11 50.41
N THR A 85 -3.22 44.40 49.33
CA THR A 85 -4.02 43.29 48.78
C THR A 85 -4.16 42.16 49.80
N ILE A 86 -3.07 41.79 50.47
CA ILE A 86 -3.05 40.70 51.47
C ILE A 86 -3.88 41.07 52.71
N GLU A 87 -3.74 42.30 53.21
CA GLU A 87 -4.57 42.81 54.32
C GLU A 87 -6.06 42.82 53.97
N SER A 88 -6.41 43.15 52.73
CA SER A 88 -7.82 43.13 52.29
C SER A 88 -8.43 41.73 52.25
N GLU A 89 -7.61 40.69 52.04
CA GLU A 89 -8.07 39.30 51.99
C GLU A 89 -8.29 38.70 53.38
N ASN A 90 -7.68 39.29 54.43
CA ASN A 90 -7.79 38.93 55.84
C ASN A 90 -7.61 37.42 56.12
N LYS A 91 -6.71 36.76 55.38
CA LYS A 91 -6.33 35.36 55.58
C LYS A 91 -4.92 35.26 56.14
N PRO A 92 -4.61 34.27 57.00
CA PRO A 92 -3.28 34.10 57.56
C PRO A 92 -2.27 33.57 56.52
N ALA A 93 -2.71 32.94 55.44
CA ALA A 93 -1.87 32.50 54.35
C ALA A 93 -2.68 32.37 53.04
N GLY A 94 -2.00 32.53 51.91
CA GLY A 94 -2.64 32.44 50.60
C GLY A 94 -1.64 32.48 49.44
N VAL A 95 -2.14 32.15 48.25
CA VAL A 95 -1.40 32.27 47.00
C VAL A 95 -2.29 32.98 45.99
N PHE A 96 -1.76 34.03 45.36
CA PHE A 96 -2.44 34.75 44.29
C PHE A 96 -1.46 35.08 43.17
N THR A 97 -2.00 35.51 42.03
CA THR A 97 -1.19 35.92 40.89
C THR A 97 -1.49 37.38 40.58
N GLU A 98 -0.47 38.24 40.66
CA GLU A 98 -0.59 39.66 40.38
C GLU A 98 0.49 40.08 39.39
N LYS A 99 0.10 40.77 38.30
CA LYS A 99 1.00 41.23 37.23
C LYS A 99 1.94 40.14 36.66
N GLY A 100 1.47 38.89 36.59
CA GLY A 100 2.26 37.76 36.08
C GLY A 100 3.32 37.23 37.05
N GLN A 101 3.29 37.64 38.32
CA GLN A 101 4.09 37.06 39.39
C GLN A 101 3.18 36.21 40.28
N VAL A 102 3.64 35.01 40.62
CA VAL A 102 2.96 34.21 41.65
C VAL A 102 3.47 34.72 42.98
N VAL A 103 2.55 35.12 43.85
CA VAL A 103 2.82 35.67 45.16
C VAL A 103 2.22 34.73 46.19
N SER A 104 3.06 34.21 47.08
CA SER A 104 2.68 33.36 48.19
C SER A 104 2.96 34.09 49.48
N TYR A 105 2.00 34.15 50.39
CA TYR A 105 2.16 34.86 51.65
C TYR A 105 1.76 34.02 52.85
N GLN A 106 2.42 34.26 53.97
CA GLN A 106 2.09 33.66 55.26
C GLN A 106 2.40 34.63 56.40
N ARG A 107 1.43 34.79 57.31
CA ARG A 107 1.54 35.57 58.53
C ARG A 107 1.96 34.66 59.69
N SER A 108 3.01 35.07 60.38
CA SER A 108 3.51 34.36 61.56
C SER A 108 2.58 34.58 62.76
N GLU A 109 2.10 33.51 63.39
CA GLU A 109 1.27 33.57 64.60
C GLU A 109 2.05 34.10 65.82
N TYR A 110 3.38 33.97 65.82
CA TYR A 110 4.24 34.36 66.95
C TYR A 110 4.64 35.84 66.91
N SER A 111 5.09 36.33 65.75
CA SER A 111 5.60 37.70 65.59
C SER A 111 4.60 38.66 64.93
N GLY A 112 3.56 38.14 64.28
CA GLY A 112 2.63 38.93 63.46
C GLY A 112 3.20 39.38 62.11
N TRP A 113 4.46 39.05 61.82
CA TRP A 113 5.14 39.42 60.58
C TRP A 113 4.56 38.68 59.38
N LEU A 114 4.48 39.37 58.25
CA LEU A 114 4.01 38.83 56.99
C LEU A 114 5.22 38.51 56.10
N THR A 115 5.37 37.25 55.74
CA THR A 115 6.37 36.79 54.77
C THR A 115 5.70 36.69 53.42
N VAL A 116 6.27 37.34 52.40
CA VAL A 116 5.78 37.34 51.03
C VAL A 116 6.89 36.82 50.12
N LEU A 117 6.63 35.70 49.46
CA LEU A 117 7.48 35.14 48.41
C LEU A 117 6.84 35.48 47.07
N TYR A 118 7.59 36.15 46.19
CA TYR A 118 7.12 36.48 44.85
C TYR A 118 8.12 35.99 43.80
N ASN A 119 7.61 35.32 42.76
CA ASN A 119 8.43 34.84 41.64
C ASN A 119 7.83 35.26 40.29
N SER A 120 8.68 35.78 39.41
CA SER A 120 8.27 36.15 38.05
C SER A 120 8.09 34.89 37.21
N THR A 121 6.86 34.61 36.77
CA THR A 121 6.56 33.43 35.92
C THR A 121 7.28 33.49 34.57
N THR A 122 7.75 34.67 34.17
CA THR A 122 8.48 34.89 32.91
C THR A 122 9.82 34.15 32.82
N ALA A 123 10.40 33.69 33.93
CA ALA A 123 11.64 32.90 33.92
C ALA A 123 11.42 31.40 33.59
N ILE A 124 10.21 30.86 33.85
CA ILE A 124 9.91 29.42 33.67
C ILE A 124 9.32 29.15 32.28
N VAL A 125 8.55 30.10 31.76
CA VAL A 125 7.85 29.99 30.46
C VAL A 125 8.77 29.77 29.25
N PRO A 126 9.94 30.43 29.08
CA PRO A 126 10.75 30.28 27.87
C PRO A 126 11.41 28.90 27.74
N PHE A 127 11.68 28.21 28.86
CA PHE A 127 12.23 26.86 28.81
C PHE A 127 11.23 25.89 28.16
N GLY A 128 9.95 25.94 28.57
CA GLY A 128 8.92 25.05 28.01
C GLY A 128 8.71 25.21 26.51
N PHE A 129 8.68 26.45 26.00
CA PHE A 129 8.46 26.71 24.57
C PHE A 129 9.57 26.17 23.67
N GLN A 130 10.84 26.28 24.08
CA GLN A 130 11.95 25.73 23.31
C GLN A 130 11.91 24.20 23.25
N PHE A 131 11.62 23.54 24.38
CA PHE A 131 11.45 22.08 24.40
C PHE A 131 10.28 21.62 23.54
N ILE A 132 9.14 22.31 23.58
CA ILE A 132 7.97 22.00 22.74
C ILE A 132 8.31 22.19 21.27
N ALA A 133 8.97 23.29 20.90
CA ALA A 133 9.35 23.56 19.52
C ALA A 133 10.29 22.48 18.96
N VAL A 134 11.31 22.07 19.73
CA VAL A 134 12.22 20.98 19.35
C VAL A 134 11.48 19.65 19.22
N ALA A 135 10.57 19.34 20.15
CA ALA A 135 9.76 18.12 20.11
C ALA A 135 8.84 18.08 18.87
N VAL A 136 8.19 19.19 18.53
CA VAL A 136 7.35 19.32 17.33
C VAL A 136 8.19 19.16 16.06
N LEU A 137 9.37 19.78 16.01
CA LEU A 137 10.26 19.67 14.84
C LEU A 137 10.75 18.23 14.66
N LEU A 138 11.13 17.55 15.75
CA LEU A 138 11.48 16.13 15.74
C LEU A 138 10.33 15.25 15.26
N PHE A 139 9.11 15.49 15.76
CA PHE A 139 7.93 14.75 15.33
C PHE A 139 7.66 14.95 13.83
N LEU A 140 7.77 16.19 13.34
CA LEU A 140 7.55 16.50 11.93
C LEU A 140 8.64 15.90 11.03
N ALA A 141 9.90 15.88 11.48
CA ALA A 141 10.99 15.19 10.80
C ALA A 141 10.78 13.67 10.76
N LEU A 142 10.34 13.06 11.87
CA LEU A 142 10.08 11.63 11.94
C LEU A 142 8.93 11.21 11.02
N THR A 143 7.82 11.96 11.04
CA THR A 143 6.66 11.71 10.17
C THR A 143 6.99 11.91 8.70
N LEU A 144 7.80 12.92 8.35
CA LEU A 144 8.28 13.07 6.98
C LEU A 144 9.19 11.91 6.57
N GLY A 145 10.08 11.47 7.47
CA GLY A 145 10.96 10.32 7.27
C GLY A 145 10.18 9.03 7.00
N THR A 146 9.13 8.75 7.79
CA THR A 146 8.29 7.55 7.58
C THR A 146 7.54 7.61 6.25
N LEU A 147 7.02 8.78 5.84
CA LEU A 147 6.38 8.93 4.54
C LEU A 147 7.33 8.68 3.37
N VAL A 148 8.58 9.16 3.45
CA VAL A 148 9.61 8.92 2.43
C VAL A 148 9.95 7.43 2.34
N VAL A 149 10.17 6.78 3.48
CA VAL A 149 10.45 5.33 3.53
C VAL A 149 9.28 4.53 2.96
N LEU A 150 8.04 4.88 3.34
CA LEU A 150 6.86 4.19 2.85
C LEU A 150 6.73 4.31 1.34
N ARG A 151 6.91 5.52 0.79
CA ARG A 151 6.86 5.76 -0.66
C ARG A 151 7.97 5.03 -1.41
N TYR A 152 9.17 4.98 -0.85
CA TYR A 152 10.28 4.20 -1.39
C TYR A 152 9.95 2.70 -1.44
N LEU A 153 9.42 2.15 -0.33
CA LEU A 153 9.06 0.75 -0.23
C LEU A 153 7.91 0.35 -1.16
N THR A 154 6.89 1.21 -1.29
CA THR A 154 5.78 1.01 -2.22
C THR A 154 6.28 0.93 -3.67
N ASN A 155 7.17 1.84 -4.08
CA ASN A 155 7.67 1.85 -5.46
C ASN A 155 8.61 0.68 -5.75
N ARG A 156 9.42 0.26 -4.77
CA ARG A 156 10.41 -0.82 -4.93
C ARG A 156 9.81 -2.22 -4.85
N LEU A 157 8.77 -2.42 -4.03
CA LEU A 157 8.22 -3.76 -3.75
C LEU A 157 6.77 -3.89 -4.19
N THR A 158 5.89 -3.01 -3.70
CA THR A 158 4.44 -3.17 -3.88
C THR A 158 4.00 -2.92 -5.32
N ALA A 159 4.47 -1.85 -5.95
CA ALA A 159 4.05 -1.47 -7.30
C ALA A 159 4.43 -2.54 -8.36
N PRO A 160 5.66 -3.09 -8.39
CA PRO A 160 6.01 -4.17 -9.31
C PRO A 160 5.16 -5.42 -9.12
N LEU A 161 4.85 -5.80 -7.87
CA LEU A 161 4.01 -6.96 -7.57
C LEU A 161 2.56 -6.78 -8.04
N VAL A 162 2.00 -5.58 -7.86
CA VAL A 162 0.64 -5.27 -8.35
C VAL A 162 0.60 -5.29 -9.88
N ASN A 163 1.62 -4.75 -10.55
CA ASN A 163 1.71 -4.78 -12.00
C ASN A 163 1.86 -6.21 -12.53
N LEU A 164 2.66 -7.04 -11.87
CA LEU A 164 2.78 -8.46 -12.19
C LEU A 164 1.44 -9.17 -12.03
N ASN A 165 0.72 -8.94 -10.93
CA ASN A 165 -0.59 -9.56 -10.70
C ASN A 165 -1.60 -9.17 -11.79
N LYS A 166 -1.64 -7.88 -12.17
CA LYS A 166 -2.47 -7.40 -13.29
C LYS A 166 -2.10 -8.08 -14.60
N ALA A 167 -0.81 -8.10 -14.95
CA ALA A 167 -0.33 -8.76 -16.16
C ALA A 167 -0.72 -10.25 -16.19
N LEU A 168 -0.65 -10.94 -15.06
CA LEU A 168 -1.09 -12.34 -14.94
C LEU A 168 -2.61 -12.49 -15.09
N SER A 169 -3.41 -11.54 -14.58
CA SER A 169 -4.87 -11.56 -14.71
C SER A 169 -5.36 -11.25 -16.13
N GLU A 170 -4.55 -10.55 -16.93
CA GLU A 170 -4.88 -10.16 -18.30
C GLU A 170 -4.43 -11.20 -19.34
N VAL A 171 -3.55 -12.15 -18.98
CA VAL A 171 -3.16 -13.23 -19.90
C VAL A 171 -4.32 -14.19 -20.13
N SER A 172 -4.69 -14.33 -21.41
CA SER A 172 -5.64 -15.32 -21.90
C SER A 172 -4.96 -16.28 -22.89
N LEU A 173 -5.62 -17.41 -23.19
CA LEU A 173 -5.15 -18.38 -24.19
C LEU A 173 -4.95 -17.75 -25.59
N ASP A 174 -5.73 -16.71 -25.92
CA ASP A 174 -5.62 -15.99 -27.19
C ASP A 174 -4.45 -14.97 -27.20
N ASN A 175 -3.96 -14.57 -26.02
CA ASN A 175 -2.87 -13.60 -25.89
C ASN A 175 -1.83 -14.06 -24.85
N LEU A 176 -1.16 -15.17 -25.17
CA LEU A 176 -0.04 -15.75 -24.39
C LEU A 176 1.25 -14.90 -24.41
N SER A 177 1.15 -13.60 -24.71
CA SER A 177 2.30 -12.69 -24.75
C SER A 177 2.36 -11.86 -23.46
N LEU A 178 3.18 -12.32 -22.52
CA LEU A 178 3.42 -11.61 -21.26
C LEU A 178 4.59 -10.64 -21.45
N ALA A 179 4.31 -9.37 -21.74
CA ALA A 179 5.30 -8.31 -21.78
C ALA A 179 5.50 -7.71 -20.38
N LEU A 180 6.24 -8.43 -19.51
CA LEU A 180 6.68 -7.85 -18.25
C LEU A 180 7.88 -6.94 -18.50
N PRO A 181 7.95 -5.74 -17.87
CA PRO A 181 9.15 -4.93 -17.91
C PRO A 181 10.32 -5.67 -17.26
N ASP A 182 11.46 -5.73 -17.97
CA ASP A 182 12.70 -6.32 -17.46
C ASP A 182 13.30 -5.54 -16.27
N SER A 183 12.83 -4.32 -16.03
CA SER A 183 13.35 -3.40 -15.03
C SER A 183 12.55 -3.46 -13.71
N GLY A 184 12.52 -4.63 -13.09
CA GLY A 184 12.22 -4.72 -11.65
C GLY A 184 13.38 -4.10 -10.87
N ASP A 185 13.10 -3.19 -9.95
CA ASP A 185 14.14 -2.46 -9.20
C ASP A 185 14.96 -3.36 -8.24
N THR A 186 14.51 -4.59 -8.00
CA THR A 186 15.17 -5.59 -7.14
C THR A 186 15.40 -6.91 -7.90
N VAL A 187 16.49 -7.59 -7.58
CA VAL A 187 16.90 -8.86 -8.22
C VAL A 187 15.83 -9.94 -8.04
N GLU A 188 15.17 -9.98 -6.88
CA GLU A 188 14.09 -10.92 -6.58
C GLU A 188 12.90 -10.76 -7.52
N ILE A 189 12.46 -9.51 -7.79
CA ILE A 189 11.35 -9.25 -8.70
C ILE A 189 11.71 -9.61 -10.14
N GLN A 190 12.95 -9.34 -10.56
CA GLN A 190 13.43 -9.75 -11.89
C GLN A 190 13.43 -11.28 -12.06
N ASN A 191 13.87 -12.02 -11.03
CA ASN A 191 13.86 -13.48 -11.05
C ASN A 191 12.44 -14.05 -11.16
N ILE A 192 11.47 -13.45 -10.46
CA ILE A 192 10.06 -13.81 -10.56
C ILE A 192 9.55 -13.55 -11.99
N ASN A 193 9.78 -12.35 -12.53
CA ASN A 193 9.36 -11.99 -13.89
C ASN A 193 9.91 -12.98 -14.93
N LYS A 194 11.21 -13.29 -14.85
CA LYS A 194 11.88 -14.26 -15.74
C LYS A 194 11.29 -15.67 -15.62
N SER A 195 10.98 -16.11 -14.40
CA SER A 195 10.37 -17.43 -14.16
C SER A 195 8.99 -17.53 -14.79
N PHE A 196 8.16 -16.48 -14.67
CA PHE A 196 6.85 -16.42 -15.32
C PHE A 196 6.98 -16.40 -16.84
N GLN A 197 7.88 -15.60 -17.42
CA GLN A 197 8.12 -15.59 -18.86
C GLN A 197 8.53 -16.97 -19.39
N MET A 198 9.44 -17.67 -18.68
CA MET A 198 9.84 -19.03 -19.04
C MET A 198 8.66 -20.01 -19.01
N MET A 199 7.85 -19.95 -17.95
CA MET A 199 6.65 -20.79 -17.82
C MET A 199 5.66 -20.55 -18.97
N PHE A 200 5.38 -19.29 -19.33
CA PHE A 200 4.49 -18.98 -20.44
C PHE A 200 5.05 -19.42 -21.80
N SER A 201 6.36 -19.30 -22.01
CA SER A 201 7.01 -19.81 -23.21
C SER A 201 6.86 -21.33 -23.32
N GLN A 202 7.05 -22.07 -22.22
CA GLN A 202 6.87 -23.52 -22.18
C GLN A 202 5.41 -23.91 -22.41
N LEU A 203 4.47 -23.18 -21.80
CA LEU A 203 3.03 -23.39 -22.00
C LEU A 203 2.63 -23.21 -23.48
N ARG A 204 3.15 -22.18 -24.15
CA ARG A 204 2.89 -21.96 -25.58
C ARG A 204 3.38 -23.12 -26.44
N VAL A 205 4.58 -23.65 -26.15
CA VAL A 205 5.12 -24.82 -26.85
C VAL A 205 4.27 -26.06 -26.56
N ALA A 206 3.84 -26.26 -25.32
CA ALA A 206 3.00 -27.39 -24.93
C ALA A 206 1.63 -27.37 -25.63
N ILE A 207 0.99 -26.19 -25.73
CA ILE A 207 -0.28 -26.02 -26.44
C ILE A 207 -0.10 -26.34 -27.93
N ALA A 208 0.94 -25.79 -28.58
CA ALA A 208 1.22 -26.06 -29.98
C ALA A 208 1.43 -27.56 -30.26
N HIS A 209 2.18 -28.23 -29.38
CA HIS A 209 2.40 -29.67 -29.48
C HIS A 209 1.10 -30.48 -29.28
N SER A 210 0.26 -30.08 -28.31
CA SER A 210 -1.04 -30.72 -28.08
C SER A 210 -1.98 -30.61 -29.28
N VAL A 211 -2.06 -29.43 -29.90
CA VAL A 211 -2.86 -29.20 -31.12
C VAL A 211 -2.34 -30.07 -32.26
N GLN A 212 -1.02 -30.10 -32.49
CA GLN A 212 -0.42 -30.94 -33.53
C GLN A 212 -0.67 -32.44 -33.29
N SER A 213 -0.55 -32.89 -32.04
CA SER A 213 -0.80 -34.28 -31.66
C SER A 213 -2.25 -34.67 -31.95
N ARG A 214 -3.21 -33.80 -31.63
CA ARG A 214 -4.62 -34.03 -31.90
C ARG A 214 -4.93 -34.09 -33.39
N ALA A 215 -4.35 -33.20 -34.19
CA ALA A 215 -4.47 -33.24 -35.64
C ALA A 215 -3.90 -34.54 -36.25
N ASN A 216 -2.77 -35.02 -35.73
CA ASN A 216 -2.18 -36.29 -36.15
C ASN A 216 -3.06 -37.49 -35.74
N GLU A 217 -3.64 -37.46 -34.54
CA GLU A 217 -4.57 -38.49 -34.06
C GLU A 217 -5.84 -38.55 -34.91
N GLU A 218 -6.46 -37.40 -35.22
CA GLU A 218 -7.61 -37.34 -36.13
C GLU A 218 -7.27 -37.89 -37.51
N ARG A 219 -6.09 -37.56 -38.05
CA ARG A 219 -5.62 -38.13 -39.32
C ARG A 219 -5.41 -39.64 -39.25
N ALA A 220 -4.83 -40.14 -38.17
CA ALA A 220 -4.63 -41.57 -37.97
C ALA A 220 -5.97 -42.31 -37.85
N ASN A 221 -6.93 -41.76 -37.11
CA ASN A 221 -8.28 -42.30 -36.98
C ASN A 221 -9.00 -42.32 -38.34
N TYR A 222 -8.88 -41.26 -39.13
CA TYR A 222 -9.42 -41.21 -40.48
C TYR A 222 -8.83 -42.31 -41.38
N LEU A 223 -7.50 -42.47 -41.38
CA LEU A 223 -6.82 -43.52 -42.16
C LEU A 223 -7.22 -44.92 -41.68
N ALA A 224 -7.37 -45.13 -40.37
CA ALA A 224 -7.82 -46.39 -39.80
C ALA A 224 -9.27 -46.71 -40.22
N LEU A 225 -10.19 -45.75 -40.12
CA LEU A 225 -11.56 -45.87 -40.62
C LEU A 225 -11.59 -46.22 -42.12
N GLN A 226 -10.76 -45.54 -42.91
CA GLN A 226 -10.62 -45.83 -44.34
C GLN A 226 -10.12 -47.26 -44.59
N SER A 227 -9.14 -47.76 -43.81
CA SER A 227 -8.60 -49.11 -43.96
C SER A 227 -9.64 -50.22 -43.68
N GLN A 228 -10.65 -49.95 -42.85
CA GLN A 228 -11.74 -50.90 -42.59
C GLN A 228 -12.67 -51.05 -43.81
N LEU A 229 -12.77 -50.02 -44.65
CA LEU A 229 -13.47 -50.07 -45.93
C LEU A 229 -12.55 -50.71 -46.99
N ASN A 230 -12.23 -52.00 -46.85
CA ASN A 230 -11.36 -52.70 -47.79
C ASN A 230 -11.94 -52.63 -49.22
N PRO A 231 -11.31 -51.90 -50.17
CA PRO A 231 -11.86 -51.70 -51.50
C PRO A 231 -12.01 -53.02 -52.25
N HIS A 232 -11.10 -53.97 -52.01
CA HIS A 232 -11.15 -55.31 -52.60
C HIS A 232 -12.42 -56.06 -52.19
N THR A 233 -12.83 -55.99 -50.92
CA THR A 233 -14.09 -56.61 -50.47
C THR A 233 -15.28 -55.99 -51.21
N ILE A 234 -15.32 -54.67 -51.35
CA ILE A 234 -16.43 -53.98 -52.03
C ILE A 234 -16.45 -54.33 -53.53
N TYR A 235 -15.30 -54.37 -54.22
CA TYR A 235 -15.22 -54.81 -55.62
C TYR A 235 -15.67 -56.24 -55.79
N ASN A 236 -15.27 -57.12 -54.88
CA ASN A 236 -15.64 -58.53 -54.94
C ASN A 236 -17.15 -58.70 -54.75
N THR A 237 -17.75 -57.95 -53.83
CA THR A 237 -19.21 -57.97 -53.64
C THR A 237 -19.95 -57.43 -54.86
N ILE A 238 -19.54 -56.29 -55.42
CA ILE A 238 -20.21 -55.73 -56.61
C ILE A 238 -19.98 -56.61 -57.84
N GLY A 239 -18.78 -57.17 -58.01
CA GLY A 239 -18.46 -58.10 -59.09
C GLY A 239 -19.25 -59.41 -59.02
N MET A 240 -19.56 -59.89 -57.81
CA MET A 240 -20.50 -61.00 -57.62
C MET A 240 -21.92 -60.60 -58.05
N ILE A 241 -22.40 -59.42 -57.66
CA ILE A 241 -23.74 -58.94 -58.07
C ILE A 241 -23.81 -58.75 -59.60
N GLU A 242 -22.75 -58.22 -60.22
CA GLU A 242 -22.63 -58.11 -61.67
C GLU A 242 -22.76 -59.47 -62.35
N SER A 243 -22.00 -60.46 -61.86
CA SER A 243 -21.98 -61.82 -62.43
C SER A 243 -23.33 -62.53 -62.28
N VAL A 244 -23.94 -62.44 -61.08
CA VAL A 244 -25.28 -63.01 -60.82
C VAL A 244 -26.34 -62.36 -61.70
N SER A 245 -26.29 -61.03 -61.88
CA SER A 245 -27.22 -60.30 -62.74
C SER A 245 -27.09 -60.71 -64.19
N TYR A 246 -25.86 -60.85 -64.69
CA TYR A 246 -25.60 -61.26 -66.06
C TYR A 246 -26.13 -62.68 -66.35
N MET A 247 -25.94 -63.62 -65.41
CA MET A 247 -26.46 -64.99 -65.52
C MET A 247 -27.99 -65.07 -65.58
N HIS A 248 -28.70 -64.11 -64.97
CA HIS A 248 -30.17 -64.05 -64.95
C HIS A 248 -30.76 -63.10 -66.00
N GLY A 249 -30.00 -62.73 -67.04
CA GLY A 249 -30.47 -61.84 -68.12
C GLY A 249 -30.60 -60.37 -67.73
N GLY A 250 -30.11 -59.97 -66.56
CA GLY A 250 -30.14 -58.60 -66.04
C GLY A 250 -28.99 -57.73 -66.54
N GLU A 251 -28.86 -57.56 -67.86
CA GLU A 251 -27.79 -56.77 -68.50
C GLU A 251 -27.71 -55.32 -67.97
N VAL A 252 -28.86 -54.73 -67.69
CA VAL A 252 -28.94 -53.36 -67.15
C VAL A 252 -28.28 -53.27 -65.77
N VAL A 253 -28.54 -54.25 -64.89
CA VAL A 253 -27.99 -54.31 -63.54
C VAL A 253 -26.48 -54.60 -63.59
N ALA A 254 -26.06 -55.54 -64.44
CA ALA A 254 -24.64 -55.82 -64.64
C ALA A 254 -23.85 -54.58 -65.11
N LYS A 255 -24.40 -53.81 -66.06
CA LYS A 255 -23.78 -52.57 -66.54
C LYS A 255 -23.70 -51.50 -65.45
N LEU A 256 -24.71 -51.37 -64.60
CA LEU A 256 -24.70 -50.45 -63.45
C LEU A 256 -23.64 -50.84 -62.42
N CYS A 257 -23.56 -52.13 -62.06
CA CYS A 257 -22.54 -52.64 -61.15
C CYS A 257 -21.12 -52.42 -61.68
N ARG A 258 -20.92 -52.55 -63.00
CA ARG A 258 -19.64 -52.29 -63.66
C ARG A 258 -19.25 -50.82 -63.61
N GLN A 259 -20.16 -49.92 -63.99
CA GLN A 259 -19.94 -48.46 -63.93
C GLN A 259 -19.64 -48.00 -62.49
N PHE A 260 -20.41 -48.52 -61.53
CA PHE A 260 -20.20 -48.24 -60.11
C PHE A 260 -18.86 -48.78 -59.58
N SER A 261 -18.47 -50.01 -59.97
CA SER A 261 -17.16 -50.58 -59.60
C SER A 261 -15.98 -49.83 -60.20
N GLN A 262 -16.12 -49.28 -61.40
CA GLN A 262 -15.09 -48.44 -62.02
C GLN A 262 -14.96 -47.10 -61.31
N MET A 263 -16.09 -46.47 -60.96
CA MET A 263 -16.10 -45.25 -60.16
C MET A 263 -15.50 -45.46 -58.77
N LEU A 264 -15.84 -46.56 -58.10
CA LEU A 264 -15.32 -46.85 -56.77
C LEU A 264 -13.82 -47.20 -56.78
N ARG A 265 -13.31 -47.84 -57.85
CA ARG A 265 -11.86 -48.04 -58.07
C ARG A 265 -11.11 -46.73 -58.23
N TYR A 266 -11.70 -45.81 -58.99
CA TYR A 266 -11.13 -44.49 -59.19
C TYR A 266 -11.02 -43.69 -57.87
N ILE A 267 -12.02 -43.80 -56.98
CA ILE A 267 -12.05 -43.07 -55.71
C ILE A 267 -11.12 -43.69 -54.64
N SER A 268 -10.94 -45.01 -54.64
CA SER A 268 -10.14 -45.69 -53.61
C SER A 268 -8.62 -45.63 -53.83
N ASP A 269 -8.18 -45.47 -55.09
CA ASP A 269 -6.76 -45.43 -55.49
C ASP A 269 -6.14 -44.06 -55.16
N TYR A 270 -6.11 -43.71 -53.87
CA TYR A 270 -5.61 -42.42 -53.39
C TYR A 270 -4.09 -42.41 -53.13
N SER A 271 -3.40 -43.54 -53.32
CA SER A 271 -1.95 -43.63 -53.09
C SER A 271 -1.18 -43.12 -54.31
N GLU A 272 -0.59 -41.93 -54.19
CA GLU A 272 0.51 -41.39 -55.01
C GLU A 272 0.33 -41.38 -56.55
N ARG A 273 -0.91 -41.48 -57.05
CA ARG A 273 -1.17 -41.42 -58.49
C ARG A 273 -1.20 -39.96 -58.97
N GLN A 274 -0.46 -39.67 -60.03
CA GLN A 274 -0.70 -38.44 -60.79
C GLN A 274 -2.04 -38.58 -61.51
N TYR A 275 -3.01 -37.76 -61.12
CA TYR A 275 -4.31 -37.70 -61.79
C TYR A 275 -4.17 -37.01 -63.14
N ILE A 276 -4.69 -37.61 -64.20
CA ILE A 276 -4.78 -37.00 -65.53
C ILE A 276 -6.24 -36.68 -65.86
N VAL A 277 -6.46 -35.65 -66.66
CA VAL A 277 -7.81 -35.20 -67.07
C VAL A 277 -8.63 -36.34 -67.69
N ARG A 278 -7.99 -37.27 -68.42
CA ARG A 278 -8.67 -38.43 -69.00
C ARG A 278 -9.34 -39.33 -67.95
N ASP A 279 -8.66 -39.59 -66.84
CA ASP A 279 -9.18 -40.50 -65.81
C ASP A 279 -10.38 -39.86 -65.09
N GLU A 280 -10.31 -38.55 -64.84
CA GLU A 280 -11.45 -37.77 -64.34
C GLU A 280 -12.63 -37.74 -65.33
N LEU A 281 -12.34 -37.55 -66.62
CA LEU A 281 -13.37 -37.54 -67.64
C LEU A 281 -14.10 -38.89 -67.71
N GLN A 282 -13.35 -39.99 -67.61
CA GLN A 282 -13.92 -41.35 -67.57
C GLN A 282 -14.77 -41.57 -66.31
N TYR A 283 -14.33 -41.05 -65.16
CA TYR A 283 -15.11 -41.07 -63.93
C TYR A 283 -16.41 -40.27 -64.08
N LEU A 284 -16.34 -39.04 -64.60
CA LEU A 284 -17.49 -38.17 -64.86
C LEU A 284 -18.48 -38.79 -65.85
N GLN A 285 -18.01 -39.42 -66.92
CA GLN A 285 -18.88 -40.12 -67.88
C GLN A 285 -19.63 -41.28 -67.21
N ASN A 286 -18.95 -42.06 -66.38
CA ASN A 286 -19.57 -43.15 -65.64
C ASN A 286 -20.58 -42.65 -64.59
N TYR A 287 -20.24 -41.59 -63.85
CA TYR A 287 -21.11 -40.95 -62.86
C TYR A 287 -22.37 -40.41 -63.51
N THR A 288 -22.19 -39.65 -64.59
CA THR A 288 -23.28 -38.99 -65.28
C THR A 288 -24.23 -39.99 -65.94
N ALA A 289 -23.70 -41.05 -66.57
CA ALA A 289 -24.53 -42.12 -67.12
C ALA A 289 -25.38 -42.84 -66.05
N LEU A 290 -24.88 -42.93 -64.81
CA LEU A 290 -25.63 -43.46 -63.66
C LEU A 290 -26.76 -42.51 -63.23
N ILE A 291 -26.49 -41.20 -63.19
CA ILE A 291 -27.48 -40.18 -62.83
C ILE A 291 -28.54 -40.03 -63.91
N GLU A 292 -28.18 -40.00 -65.20
CA GLU A 292 -29.13 -39.94 -66.31
C GLU A 292 -30.12 -41.11 -66.28
N ARG A 293 -29.64 -42.32 -65.96
CA ARG A 293 -30.50 -43.50 -65.75
C ARG A 293 -31.39 -43.37 -64.52
N ARG A 294 -30.90 -42.80 -63.41
CA ARG A 294 -31.71 -42.55 -62.21
C ARG A 294 -32.89 -41.61 -62.49
N TYR A 295 -32.69 -40.65 -63.38
CA TYR A 295 -33.72 -39.70 -63.81
C TYR A 295 -34.45 -40.12 -65.09
N ASP A 296 -34.32 -41.39 -65.49
CA ASP A 296 -35.03 -41.99 -66.62
C ASP A 296 -34.86 -41.20 -67.93
N GLY A 297 -33.63 -40.72 -68.17
CA GLY A 297 -33.27 -39.96 -69.37
C GLY A 297 -33.77 -38.51 -69.41
N LYS A 298 -34.37 -37.99 -68.33
CA LYS A 298 -34.83 -36.60 -68.24
C LYS A 298 -33.72 -35.57 -67.99
N LEU A 299 -32.50 -36.06 -67.80
CA LEU A 299 -31.28 -35.27 -67.66
C LEU A 299 -30.39 -35.62 -68.86
N GLY A 300 -29.89 -34.61 -69.57
CA GLY A 300 -28.87 -34.77 -70.60
C GLY A 300 -27.65 -33.96 -70.21
N VAL A 301 -26.49 -34.60 -70.20
CA VAL A 301 -25.24 -33.93 -69.84
C VAL A 301 -24.24 -34.07 -70.97
N GLU A 302 -23.77 -32.92 -71.45
CA GLU A 302 -22.74 -32.83 -72.48
C GLU A 302 -21.42 -32.41 -71.82
N ILE A 303 -20.37 -33.20 -72.04
CA ILE A 303 -19.03 -32.91 -71.52
C ILE A 303 -18.11 -32.58 -72.70
N THR A 304 -17.69 -31.33 -72.78
CA THR A 304 -16.75 -30.86 -73.81
C THR A 304 -15.38 -30.61 -73.18
N VAL A 305 -14.35 -31.29 -73.69
CA VAL A 305 -12.97 -31.15 -73.23
C VAL A 305 -12.04 -31.08 -74.44
N GLU A 306 -11.07 -30.17 -74.41
CA GLU A 306 -10.04 -30.06 -75.45
C GLU A 306 -9.08 -31.26 -75.37
N GLU A 307 -8.83 -31.91 -76.51
CA GLU A 307 -8.07 -33.17 -76.56
C GLU A 307 -6.61 -33.01 -76.08
N SER A 308 -6.05 -31.81 -76.26
CA SER A 308 -4.72 -31.40 -75.78
C SER A 308 -4.57 -31.49 -74.25
N LEU A 309 -5.68 -31.42 -73.52
CA LEU A 309 -5.71 -31.41 -72.06
C LEU A 309 -5.83 -32.80 -71.45
N LEU A 310 -6.21 -33.83 -72.22
CA LEU A 310 -6.52 -35.17 -71.70
C LEU A 310 -5.35 -35.83 -70.95
N GLN A 311 -4.12 -35.57 -71.36
CA GLN A 311 -2.91 -36.13 -70.74
C GLN A 311 -2.28 -35.21 -69.69
N LYS A 312 -2.87 -34.04 -69.43
CA LYS A 312 -2.32 -33.08 -68.49
C LYS A 312 -2.55 -33.57 -67.07
N ALA A 313 -1.49 -33.54 -66.25
CA ALA A 313 -1.60 -33.84 -64.83
C ALA A 313 -2.36 -32.72 -64.11
N ILE A 314 -3.26 -33.10 -63.21
CA ILE A 314 -4.02 -32.20 -62.34
C ILE A 314 -3.65 -32.46 -60.88
N SER A 315 -3.55 -31.38 -60.09
CA SER A 315 -3.19 -31.46 -58.68
C SER A 315 -4.44 -31.66 -57.83
N ALA A 316 -4.65 -32.92 -57.41
CA ALA A 316 -5.78 -33.43 -56.62
C ALA A 316 -7.16 -33.29 -57.31
N PRO A 317 -8.03 -34.33 -57.24
CA PRO A 317 -9.33 -34.30 -57.89
C PRO A 317 -10.26 -33.25 -57.23
N PRO A 318 -10.73 -32.22 -57.96
CA PRO A 318 -11.53 -31.13 -57.39
C PRO A 318 -12.91 -31.58 -56.88
N LEU A 319 -13.43 -32.72 -57.34
CA LEU A 319 -14.76 -33.23 -57.02
C LEU A 319 -14.82 -34.13 -55.77
N GLN A 320 -13.66 -34.54 -55.21
CA GLN A 320 -13.59 -35.29 -53.94
C GLN A 320 -13.41 -34.38 -52.72
N ARG A 321 -13.17 -33.08 -52.93
CA ARG A 321 -13.25 -32.06 -51.89
C ARG A 321 -14.71 -31.63 -51.68
N ILE A 322 -15.52 -32.53 -51.14
CA ILE A 322 -16.75 -32.11 -50.45
C ILE A 322 -16.51 -32.39 -48.96
N THR A 323 -15.87 -31.42 -48.31
CA THR A 323 -15.87 -31.17 -46.87
C THR A 323 -15.95 -29.67 -46.67
#